data_AF-A0A4T2GKF5-F1
#
_entry.id   AF-A0A4T2GKF5-F1
#
_cell.length_a   1.000
_cell.length_b   1.000
_cell.length_c   1.000
_cell.angle_alpha   90.00
_cell.angle_beta   90.00
_cell.angle_gamma   90.00
#
_symmetry.space_group_name_H-M   'P 1'
#
loop_
_entity.id
_entity.type
_entity.pdbx_description
1 polymer ?
#
loop_
_entity_poly.entity_id
_entity_poly.type
_entity_poly.pdbx_seq_one_letter_code
_entity_poly.pdbx_strand_id
1 'polypeptide(L)' 'MLKSVEAAKSIALKDLGLSASQVRFKEVDLEKGMYKIEAVANNSEFDYKINGITGQIMKKKVESKKVGNR' A
#
# COMPACT_ATOMS: atom_id res chain seq x y z
N MET A 1 7.22 5.09 -16.58
CA MET A 1 6.01 5.65 -15.96
C MET A 1 5.13 4.51 -15.51
N LEU A 2 4.81 4.49 -14.23
CA LEU A 2 3.81 3.62 -13.65
C LEU A 2 2.45 4.18 -14.10
N LYS A 3 1.91 3.69 -15.22
CA LYS A 3 0.68 4.25 -15.84
C LYS A 3 -0.61 3.69 -15.23
N SER A 4 -0.52 2.75 -14.28
CA SER A 4 -1.68 2.06 -13.74
C SER A 4 -1.55 1.79 -12.24
N VAL A 5 -2.66 1.97 -11.54
CA VAL A 5 -2.86 1.63 -10.12
C VAL A 5 -2.46 0.17 -9.82
N GLU A 6 -2.68 -0.74 -10.78
CA GLU A 6 -2.38 -2.17 -10.66
C GLU A 6 -0.87 -2.46 -10.51
N ALA A 7 -0.03 -1.69 -11.19
CA ALA A 7 1.42 -1.81 -11.07
C ALA A 7 1.88 -1.36 -9.68
N ALA A 8 1.26 -0.30 -9.13
CA ALA A 8 1.52 0.17 -7.78
C ALA A 8 1.11 -0.89 -6.74
N LYS A 9 -0.09 -1.46 -6.89
CA LYS A 9 -0.58 -2.57 -6.04
C LYS A 9 0.37 -3.77 -6.06
N SER A 10 0.85 -4.16 -7.24
CA SER A 10 1.78 -5.28 -7.38
C SER A 10 3.12 -5.04 -6.66
N ILE A 11 3.65 -3.82 -6.73
CA ILE A 11 4.89 -3.44 -6.02
C ILE A 11 4.67 -3.52 -4.50
N ALA A 12 3.56 -2.98 -4.00
CA ALA A 12 3.23 -3.04 -2.58
C ALA A 12 3.07 -4.49 -2.08
N LEU A 13 2.38 -5.36 -2.85
CA LEU A 13 2.25 -6.79 -2.52
C LEU A 13 3.59 -7.50 -2.48
N LYS A 14 4.43 -7.21 -3.47
CA LYS A 14 5.76 -7.82 -3.59
C LYS A 14 6.67 -7.39 -2.44
N ASP A 15 6.59 -6.14 -2.00
CA ASP A 15 7.31 -5.64 -0.82
C ASP A 15 6.80 -6.25 0.49
N LEU A 16 5.48 -6.44 0.60
CA LEU A 16 4.86 -7.13 1.72
C LEU A 16 5.24 -8.62 1.79
N GLY A 17 5.63 -9.21 0.67
CA GLY A 17 5.78 -10.66 0.54
C GLY A 17 4.45 -11.41 0.75
N LEU A 18 3.33 -10.73 0.54
CA LEU A 18 1.99 -11.27 0.75
C LEU A 18 1.25 -11.39 -0.58
N SER A 19 0.36 -12.38 -0.65
CA SER A 19 -0.50 -12.55 -1.82
C SER A 19 -1.66 -11.56 -1.82
N ALA A 20 -2.18 -11.22 -3.00
CA ALA A 20 -3.37 -10.36 -3.14
C ALA A 20 -4.61 -10.91 -2.41
N SER A 21 -4.65 -12.22 -2.10
CA SER A 21 -5.71 -12.82 -1.28
C SER A 21 -5.54 -12.57 0.23
N GLN A 22 -4.30 -12.31 0.70
CA GLN A 22 -3.99 -12.02 2.10
C GLN A 22 -4.04 -10.51 2.40
N VAL A 23 -3.92 -9.69 1.36
CA VAL A 23 -3.89 -8.23 1.45
C VAL A 23 -5.17 -7.68 0.85
N ARG A 24 -5.89 -6.86 1.61
CA ARG A 24 -7.15 -6.29 1.20
C ARG A 24 -6.97 -4.80 0.93
N PHE A 25 -6.86 -4.44 -0.34
CA PHE A 25 -6.78 -3.04 -0.75
C PHE A 25 -8.09 -2.33 -0.43
N LYS A 26 -8.03 -1.24 0.34
CA LYS A 26 -9.15 -0.37 0.64
C LYS A 26 -9.33 0.66 -0.47
N GLU A 27 -8.33 1.51 -0.62
CA GLU A 27 -8.33 2.62 -1.57
C GLU A 27 -6.97 2.75 -2.24
N VAL A 28 -6.99 3.23 -3.50
CA VAL A 28 -5.77 3.61 -4.19
C VAL A 28 -6.02 4.90 -4.95
N ASP A 29 -5.23 5.90 -4.60
CA ASP A 29 -5.37 7.26 -5.10
C ASP A 29 -4.06 7.77 -5.71
N LEU A 30 -4.15 8.66 -6.70
CA LEU A 30 -2.98 9.24 -7.36
C LEU A 30 -2.91 10.72 -7.06
N GLU A 31 -2.02 11.11 -6.15
CA GLU A 31 -1.89 12.50 -5.70
C GLU A 31 -0.53 13.06 -6.12
N LYS A 32 -0.52 14.11 -6.95
CA LYS A 32 0.71 14.79 -7.43
C LYS A 32 1.77 13.84 -8.01
N GLY A 33 1.34 12.80 -8.73
CA GLY A 33 2.23 11.79 -9.30
C GLY A 33 2.72 10.74 -8.31
N MET A 34 2.13 10.65 -7.12
CA MET A 34 2.38 9.59 -6.14
C MET A 34 1.11 8.74 -5.94
N TYR A 35 1.24 7.43 -6.13
CA TYR A 35 0.20 6.48 -5.80
C TYR A 35 0.18 6.24 -4.29
N LYS A 36 -0.90 6.62 -3.62
CA LYS A 36 -1.23 6.23 -2.25
C LYS A 36 -2.04 4.96 -2.30
N ILE A 37 -1.59 3.91 -1.64
CA ILE A 37 -2.26 2.63 -1.57
C ILE A 37 -2.54 2.35 -0.10
N GLU A 38 -3.82 2.23 0.22
CA GLU A 38 -4.28 1.77 1.52
C GLU A 38 -4.66 0.30 1.42
N ALA A 39 -4.05 -0.53 2.25
CA ALA A 39 -4.29 -1.95 2.29
C ALA A 39 -4.38 -2.45 3.72
N VAL A 40 -5.15 -3.50 3.96
CA VAL A 40 -5.26 -4.13 5.28
C VAL A 40 -4.84 -5.58 5.17
N ALA A 41 -3.93 -6.00 6.03
CA ALA A 41 -3.47 -7.38 6.10
C ALA A 41 -3.18 -7.75 7.55
N ASN A 42 -3.42 -9.01 7.95
CA ASN A 42 -3.10 -9.47 9.32
C ASN A 42 -3.59 -8.50 10.44
N ASN A 43 -4.82 -7.99 10.32
CA ASN A 43 -5.39 -7.02 11.29
C ASN A 43 -4.63 -5.68 11.44
N SER A 44 -3.73 -5.37 10.51
CA SER A 44 -2.98 -4.12 10.45
C SER A 44 -3.28 -3.37 9.17
N GLU A 45 -3.30 -2.05 9.25
CA GLU A 45 -3.50 -1.16 8.11
C GLU A 45 -2.13 -0.75 7.56
N PHE A 46 -2.01 -0.69 6.25
CA PHE A 46 -0.77 -0.45 5.53
C PHE A 46 -0.99 0.68 4.54
N ASP A 47 -0.18 1.71 4.70
CA ASP A 47 -0.14 2.88 3.83
C ASP A 47 1.15 2.85 3.03
N TYR A 48 1.01 2.69 1.72
CA TYR A 48 2.11 2.76 0.78
C TYR A 48 2.02 4.02 -0.06
N LYS A 49 3.14 4.71 -0.22
CA LYS A 49 3.31 5.79 -1.21
C LYS A 49 4.33 5.35 -2.24
N ILE A 50 3.91 5.24 -3.49
CA ILE A 50 4.75 4.82 -4.61
C ILE A 50 4.85 5.96 -5.60
N ASN A 51 6.06 6.26 -6.05
CA ASN A 51 6.30 7.26 -7.07
C ASN A 51 5.73 6.77 -8.40
N GLY A 52 4.74 7.47 -8.97
CA GLY A 52 4.10 7.10 -10.24
C GLY A 52 5.00 7.28 -11.47
N ILE A 53 6.14 7.97 -11.33
CA ILE A 53 7.11 8.16 -12.41
C ILE A 53 8.08 6.98 -12.44
N THR A 54 8.68 6.66 -11.29
CA THR A 54 9.77 5.68 -11.16
C THR A 54 9.33 4.31 -10.63
N GLY A 55 8.16 4.21 -9.99
CA GLY A 55 7.69 3.00 -9.32
C GLY A 55 8.36 2.72 -7.97
N GLN A 56 9.12 3.65 -7.42
CA GLN A 56 9.81 3.46 -6.15
C GLN A 56 8.86 3.71 -4.96
N ILE A 57 8.92 2.85 -3.94
CA ILE A 57 8.19 3.04 -2.69
C ILE A 57 8.86 4.20 -1.93
N MET A 58 8.20 5.35 -1.89
CA MET A 58 8.67 6.53 -1.16
C MET A 58 8.32 6.46 0.33
N LYS A 59 7.22 5.79 0.70
CA LYS A 59 6.82 5.65 2.10
C LYS A 59 6.06 4.36 2.32
N LYS A 60 6.35 3.69 3.44
CA LYS A 60 5.59 2.56 3.97
C LYS A 60 5.26 2.87 5.43
N LYS A 61 3.99 2.86 5.79
CA LYS A 61 3.54 2.97 7.18
C LYS A 61 2.66 1.76 7.49
N VAL A 62 2.91 1.14 8.64
CA VAL A 62 2.08 0.05 9.17
C VAL A 62 1.46 0.56 10.45
N GLU A 63 0.14 0.51 10.52
CA GLU A 63 -0.64 0.87 11.68
C GLU A 63 -1.38 -0.37 12.17
N SER A 64 -0.83 -1.02 13.20
CA SER A 64 -1.54 -2.08 13.90
C SER A 64 -2.56 -1.44 14.83
N LYS A 65 -3.86 -1.76 14.66
CA LYS A 65 -4.87 -1.44 15.68
C LYS A 65 -4.58 -2.25 16.95
N LYS A 66 -3.63 -1.78 17.76
CA LYS A 66 -3.58 -2.16 19.17
C LYS A 66 -4.83 -1.54 19.80
N VAL A 67 -5.87 -2.37 19.98
CA VAL A 67 -6.92 -2.08 20.96
C VAL A 67 -6.19 -1.90 22.29
N GLY A 68 -5.99 -0.65 22.66
CA GLY A 68 -5.46 -0.27 23.96
C GLY A 68 -6.55 -0.59 24.98
N ASN A 69 -6.41 -1.74 25.63
CA ASN A 69 -7.13 -2.04 26.85
C ASN A 69 -6.64 -1.04 27.91
N ARG A 70 -7.52 -0.13 28.34
CA ARG A 70 -7.42 0.61 29.60
C ARG A 70 -8.73 0.44 30.34
#